data_AF-G2X6T5-F1
#
_entry.id   AF-G2X6T5-F1
#
_cell.length_a   1.000
_cell.length_b   1.000
_cell.length_c   1.000
_cell.angle_alpha   90.00
_cell.angle_beta   90.00
_cell.angle_gamma   90.00
#
_symmetry.space_group_name_H-M   'P 1'
#
loop_
_entity.id
_entity.type
_entity.pdbx_description
1 polymer ?
#
loop_
_entity_poly.entity_id
_entity_poly.type
_entity_poly.pdbx_seq_one_letter_code
_entity_poly.pdbx_strand_id
1 'polypeptide(L)'
;MADRDAGGMSSIHPYYPLGIPIPHYAANETPLPRVLVPFVAVLLLPIPIAFVTSRLIKPSLGGLDRFAVCWFALGAFLHCCFEGYFVWNHATLAGLQTLFAQAWKEYALSDSRYLTSDPFVVCVEALSVVRLFCPSSVLSVTSTRPAGTQPFGPLGAKRATTMQIRLP
;
A
#
# COMPACT_ATOMS: atom_id res chain seq x y z
N MET A 1 -35.11 33.07 -26.49
CA MET A 1 -34.79 33.63 -25.16
C MET A 1 -35.47 32.74 -24.13
N ALA A 2 -34.87 31.59 -23.88
CA ALA A 2 -35.35 30.58 -22.93
C ALA A 2 -34.10 29.93 -22.34
N ASP A 3 -33.50 30.65 -21.41
CA ASP A 3 -32.44 30.19 -20.53
C ASP A 3 -32.80 30.72 -19.14
N ARG A 4 -32.65 29.89 -18.10
CA ARG A 4 -33.27 29.93 -16.76
C ARG A 4 -34.40 28.93 -16.62
N ASP A 5 -34.05 27.75 -16.14
CA ASP A 5 -34.80 26.94 -15.15
C ASP A 5 -34.11 25.59 -14.82
N ALA A 6 -32.92 25.31 -15.39
CA ALA A 6 -32.10 24.15 -15.01
C ALA A 6 -31.19 24.38 -13.76
N GLY A 7 -31.58 25.29 -12.86
CA GLY A 7 -30.82 25.61 -11.63
C GLY A 7 -31.31 24.93 -10.36
N GLY A 8 -32.19 23.93 -10.48
CA GLY A 8 -32.81 23.25 -9.34
C GLY A 8 -32.00 22.06 -8.84
N MET A 9 -31.41 22.22 -7.65
CA MET A 9 -30.61 21.24 -6.89
C MET A 9 -29.14 21.08 -7.31
N SER A 10 -28.35 22.16 -7.24
CA SER A 10 -26.92 21.99 -6.95
C SER A 10 -26.83 21.10 -5.71
N SER A 11 -26.34 19.86 -5.84
CA SER A 11 -26.22 18.98 -4.68
C SER A 11 -25.28 19.65 -3.69
N ILE A 12 -25.83 20.09 -2.56
CA ILE A 12 -25.08 20.84 -1.56
C ILE A 12 -24.10 19.85 -0.92
N HIS A 13 -22.83 19.96 -1.33
CA HIS A 13 -21.74 19.16 -0.80
C HIS A 13 -20.57 20.07 -0.38
N PRO A 14 -19.75 19.66 0.61
CA PRO A 14 -18.64 20.48 1.09
C PRO A 14 -17.40 20.45 0.19
N TYR A 15 -17.37 19.59 -0.84
CA TYR A 15 -16.21 19.43 -1.73
C TYR A 15 -16.03 20.59 -2.71
N TYR A 16 -14.77 20.95 -2.98
CA TYR A 16 -14.44 21.99 -3.96
C TYR A 16 -14.12 21.39 -5.34
N PRO A 17 -14.55 22.00 -6.46
CA PRO A 17 -15.34 23.23 -6.57
C PRO A 17 -16.82 23.02 -6.22
N LEU A 18 -17.41 24.02 -5.58
CA LEU A 18 -18.80 23.97 -5.11
C LEU A 18 -19.79 23.97 -6.28
N GLY A 19 -20.88 23.21 -6.13
CA GLY A 19 -21.99 23.21 -7.08
C GLY A 19 -21.85 22.23 -8.26
N ILE A 20 -20.79 21.42 -8.29
CA ILE A 20 -20.70 20.31 -9.24
C ILE A 20 -21.66 19.18 -8.83
N PRO A 21 -22.43 18.58 -9.75
CA PRO A 21 -23.27 17.44 -9.40
C PRO A 21 -22.39 16.22 -9.09
N ILE A 22 -22.36 15.81 -7.82
CA ILE A 22 -21.86 14.49 -7.40
C ILE A 22 -23.03 13.50 -7.39
N PRO A 23 -23.07 12.49 -8.27
CA PRO A 23 -24.14 11.50 -8.32
C PRO A 23 -24.31 10.78 -6.99
N HIS A 24 -25.55 10.61 -6.54
CA HIS A 24 -25.91 9.83 -5.35
C HIS A 24 -25.18 10.24 -4.05
N TYR A 25 -24.79 11.52 -3.93
CA TYR A 25 -24.07 12.00 -2.77
C TYR A 25 -24.87 11.83 -1.47
N ALA A 26 -24.26 11.15 -0.50
CA ALA A 26 -24.71 11.07 0.87
C ALA A 26 -23.56 11.42 1.82
N ALA A 27 -23.78 12.43 2.68
CA ALA A 27 -22.81 12.81 3.70
C ALA A 27 -22.50 11.65 4.66
N ASN A 28 -21.34 11.69 5.30
CA ASN A 28 -21.01 10.71 6.33
C ASN A 28 -21.98 10.85 7.51
N GLU A 29 -22.63 9.75 7.86
CA GLU A 29 -23.51 9.68 9.05
C GLU A 29 -22.71 9.56 10.34
N THR A 30 -21.51 9.01 10.24
CA THR A 30 -20.58 8.79 11.34
C THR A 30 -19.62 9.98 11.46
N PRO A 31 -19.31 10.42 12.68
CA PRO A 31 -18.33 11.48 12.88
C PRO A 31 -16.92 10.97 12.56
N LEU A 32 -16.07 11.85 12.02
CA LEU A 32 -14.70 11.56 11.56
C LEU A 32 -13.88 10.66 12.52
N PRO A 33 -13.82 10.89 13.85
CA PRO A 33 -13.02 10.04 14.73
C PRO A 33 -13.49 8.57 14.76
N ARG A 34 -14.80 8.33 14.60
CA ARG A 34 -15.38 6.98 14.58
C ARG A 34 -15.13 6.25 13.27
N VAL A 35 -14.71 6.96 12.22
CA VAL A 35 -14.26 6.37 10.95
C VAL A 35 -12.75 6.19 10.98
N LEU A 36 -12.02 7.23 11.40
CA LEU A 36 -10.57 7.27 11.33
C LEU A 36 -9.92 6.25 12.27
N VAL A 37 -10.40 6.09 13.50
CA VAL A 37 -9.85 5.13 14.47
C VAL A 37 -9.92 3.69 13.95
N PRO A 38 -11.09 3.15 13.56
CA PRO A 38 -11.15 1.79 13.00
C PRO A 38 -10.42 1.67 11.67
N PHE A 39 -10.42 2.71 10.83
CA PHE A 39 -9.66 2.70 9.58
C PHE A 39 -8.16 2.55 9.83
N VAL A 40 -7.58 3.34 10.73
CA VAL A 40 -6.17 3.23 11.12
C VAL A 40 -5.88 1.88 11.79
N ALA A 41 -6.78 1.38 12.63
CA ALA A 41 -6.62 0.07 13.25
C ALA A 41 -6.52 -1.05 12.19
N VAL A 42 -7.43 -1.06 11.21
CA VAL A 42 -7.42 -2.00 10.09
C VAL A 42 -6.18 -1.84 9.22
N LEU A 43 -5.79 -0.59 8.94
CA LEU A 43 -4.60 -0.26 8.15
C LEU A 43 -3.31 -0.80 8.79
N LEU A 44 -3.21 -0.84 10.12
CA LEU A 44 -2.03 -1.31 10.83
C LEU A 44 -1.97 -2.84 11.03
N LEU A 45 -3.06 -3.58 10.81
CA LEU A 45 -3.09 -5.06 10.95
C LEU A 45 -2.03 -5.82 10.13
N PRO A 46 -1.64 -5.42 8.91
CA PRO A 46 -0.63 -6.11 8.13
C PRO A 46 0.76 -6.09 8.77
N ILE A 47 1.08 -5.09 9.60
CA ILE A 47 2.40 -4.91 10.21
C ILE A 47 2.78 -6.06 11.15
N PRO A 48 1.98 -6.42 12.18
CA PRO A 48 2.31 -7.54 13.06
C PRO A 48 2.34 -8.87 12.30
N ILE A 49 1.48 -9.06 11.30
CA ILE A 49 1.47 -10.25 10.45
C ILE A 49 2.81 -10.36 9.71
N ALA A 50 3.22 -9.30 9.01
CA ALA A 50 4.48 -9.26 8.29
C ALA A 50 5.70 -9.41 9.21
N PHE A 51 5.65 -8.84 10.40
CA PHE A 51 6.72 -8.95 11.40
C PHE A 51 6.87 -10.39 11.92
N VAL A 52 5.77 -11.06 12.26
CA VAL A 52 5.79 -12.46 12.70
C VAL A 52 6.21 -13.37 11.56
N THR A 53 5.63 -13.22 10.37
CA THR A 53 5.99 -14.03 9.20
C THR A 53 7.46 -13.88 8.84
N SER A 54 8.01 -12.66 8.86
CA SER A 54 9.45 -12.45 8.63
C SER A 54 10.33 -13.04 9.73
N ARG A 55 9.83 -13.18 10.98
CA ARG A 55 10.58 -13.84 12.08
C ARG A 55 10.63 -15.34 11.84
N LEU A 56 9.51 -15.92 11.43
CA LEU A 56 9.36 -17.36 11.21
C LEU A 56 10.12 -17.85 9.97
N ILE A 57 10.06 -17.12 8.86
CA ILE A 57 10.68 -17.54 7.59
C ILE A 57 12.19 -17.27 7.58
N LYS A 58 12.63 -16.10 8.05
CA LYS A 58 14.06 -15.71 8.10
C LYS A 58 14.41 -15.00 9.41
N PRO A 59 14.70 -15.76 10.48
CA PRO A 59 15.05 -15.18 11.78
C PRO A 59 16.34 -14.35 11.74
N SER A 60 17.25 -14.61 10.78
CA SER A 60 18.51 -13.90 10.58
C SER A 60 18.40 -12.53 9.89
N LEU A 61 17.20 -12.12 9.46
CA LEU A 61 16.98 -10.80 8.85
C LEU A 61 17.33 -9.67 9.83
N GLY A 62 18.11 -8.71 9.32
CA GLY A 62 18.44 -7.49 10.06
C GLY A 62 17.20 -6.64 10.37
N GLY A 63 17.34 -5.71 11.31
CA GLY A 63 16.25 -4.84 11.75
C GLY A 63 15.69 -3.95 10.62
N LEU A 64 16.56 -3.41 9.77
CA LEU A 64 16.18 -2.55 8.63
C LEU A 64 15.43 -3.33 7.55
N ASP A 65 15.90 -4.53 7.20
CA ASP A 65 15.23 -5.37 6.21
C ASP A 65 13.82 -5.76 6.69
N ARG A 66 13.70 -6.02 7.99
CA ARG A 66 12.41 -6.34 8.62
C ARG A 66 11.45 -5.15 8.63
N PHE A 67 11.97 -3.94 8.87
CA PHE A 67 11.20 -2.72 8.73
C PHE A 67 10.71 -2.53 7.28
N ALA A 68 11.60 -2.76 6.29
CA ALA A 68 11.22 -2.68 4.88
C ALA A 68 10.12 -3.69 4.54
N VAL A 69 10.19 -4.93 5.03
CA VAL A 69 9.11 -5.93 4.86
C VAL A 69 7.78 -5.44 5.43
N CYS A 70 7.77 -4.88 6.64
CA CYS A 70 6.55 -4.32 7.23
C CYS A 70 6.02 -3.12 6.43
N TRP A 71 6.91 -2.25 5.94
CA TRP A 71 6.55 -1.10 5.10
C TRP A 71 5.89 -1.54 3.79
N PHE A 72 6.49 -2.51 3.10
CA PHE A 72 5.92 -3.06 1.86
C PHE A 72 4.59 -3.77 2.11
N ALA A 73 4.45 -4.52 3.22
CA ALA A 73 3.20 -5.17 3.57
C ALA A 73 2.07 -4.16 3.86
N LEU A 74 2.38 -3.08 4.57
CA LEU A 74 1.45 -1.98 4.80
C LEU A 74 1.00 -1.33 3.49
N GLY A 75 1.96 -0.98 2.62
CA GLY A 75 1.67 -0.41 1.30
C GLY A 75 0.84 -1.36 0.45
N ALA A 76 1.17 -2.65 0.40
CA ALA A 76 0.41 -3.64 -0.35
C ALA A 76 -1.04 -3.76 0.12
N PHE A 77 -1.28 -3.71 1.43
CA PHE A 77 -2.64 -3.68 1.96
C PHE A 77 -3.39 -2.41 1.56
N LEU A 78 -2.75 -1.24 1.65
CA LEU A 78 -3.37 0.03 1.24
C LEU A 78 -3.74 0.00 -0.25
N HIS A 79 -2.79 -0.34 -1.13
CA HIS A 79 -3.06 -0.38 -2.57
C HIS A 79 -4.11 -1.46 -2.93
N CYS A 80 -3.97 -2.69 -2.43
CA CYS A 80 -4.90 -3.77 -2.82
C CYS A 80 -6.29 -3.61 -2.21
N CYS A 81 -6.40 -3.23 -0.94
CA CYS A 81 -7.67 -3.19 -0.23
C CYS A 81 -8.31 -1.80 -0.29
N PHE A 82 -7.57 -0.73 -0.04
CA PHE A 82 -8.15 0.62 0.02
C PHE A 82 -8.36 1.23 -1.37
N GLU A 83 -7.33 1.24 -2.21
CA GLU A 83 -7.44 1.73 -3.60
C GLU A 83 -8.20 0.75 -4.48
N GLY A 84 -8.01 -0.57 -4.28
CA GLY A 84 -8.83 -1.59 -4.96
C GLY A 84 -10.33 -1.44 -4.65
N TYR A 85 -10.70 -1.10 -3.42
CA TYR A 85 -12.08 -0.79 -3.05
C TYR A 85 -12.61 0.44 -3.80
N PHE A 86 -11.78 1.48 -3.94
CA PHE A 86 -12.10 2.66 -4.72
C PHE A 86 -12.35 2.31 -6.19
N VAL A 87 -11.41 1.64 -6.86
CA VAL A 87 -11.54 1.27 -8.28
C VAL A 87 -12.80 0.44 -8.52
N TRP A 88 -13.17 -0.46 -7.60
CA TRP A 88 -14.39 -1.25 -7.72
C TRP A 88 -15.68 -0.45 -7.49
N ASN A 89 -15.68 0.51 -6.55
CA ASN A 89 -16.89 1.22 -6.11
C ASN A 89 -16.94 2.70 -6.52
N HIS A 90 -16.01 3.20 -7.34
CA HIS A 90 -15.86 4.63 -7.67
C HIS A 90 -17.18 5.30 -8.08
N ALA A 91 -18.00 4.63 -8.88
CA ALA A 91 -19.28 5.14 -9.37
C ALA A 91 -20.38 5.30 -8.29
N THR A 92 -20.33 4.50 -7.22
CA THR A 92 -21.34 4.51 -6.14
C THR A 92 -20.79 4.99 -4.80
N LEU A 93 -19.49 5.29 -4.74
CA LEU A 93 -18.74 5.63 -3.54
C LEU A 93 -19.36 6.77 -2.74
N ALA A 94 -19.87 7.79 -3.43
CA ALA A 94 -20.47 8.98 -2.82
C ALA A 94 -21.72 8.66 -1.97
N GLY A 95 -22.43 7.57 -2.27
CA GLY A 95 -23.62 7.13 -1.53
C GLY A 95 -23.36 6.05 -0.48
N LEU A 96 -22.17 5.44 -0.48
CA LEU A 96 -21.84 4.33 0.41
C LEU A 96 -21.48 4.81 1.82
N GLN A 97 -21.86 4.01 2.82
CA GLN A 97 -21.59 4.26 4.25
C GLN A 97 -20.70 3.17 4.87
N THR A 98 -19.96 2.44 4.04
CA THR A 98 -18.94 1.51 4.53
C THR A 98 -17.78 2.29 5.15
N LEU A 99 -17.01 1.65 6.02
CA LEU A 99 -15.83 2.26 6.65
C LEU A 99 -14.88 2.87 5.60
N PHE A 100 -14.61 2.14 4.52
CA PHE A 100 -13.74 2.61 3.44
C PHE A 100 -14.38 3.73 2.62
N ALA A 101 -15.68 3.66 2.32
CA ALA A 101 -16.36 4.74 1.59
C ALA A 101 -16.40 6.04 2.39
N GLN A 102 -16.63 5.95 3.69
CA GLN A 102 -16.60 7.12 4.58
C GLN A 102 -15.19 7.71 4.67
N ALA A 103 -14.16 6.87 4.78
CA ALA A 103 -12.77 7.32 4.74
C ALA A 103 -12.40 8.00 3.41
N TRP A 104 -12.86 7.47 2.27
CA TRP A 104 -12.69 8.09 0.96
C TRP A 104 -13.43 9.41 0.82
N LYS A 105 -14.63 9.55 1.40
CA LYS A 105 -15.36 10.82 1.44
C LYS A 105 -14.60 11.88 2.24
N GLU A 106 -14.04 11.52 3.39
CA GLU A 106 -13.17 12.44 4.15
C GLU A 106 -11.91 12.79 3.35
N TYR A 107 -11.30 11.83 2.65
CA TYR A 107 -10.14 12.08 1.80
C TYR A 107 -10.47 13.02 0.62
N ALA A 108 -11.66 12.88 0.04
CA ALA A 108 -12.13 13.70 -1.07
C ALA A 108 -12.37 15.17 -0.69
N LEU A 109 -12.38 15.54 0.60
CA LEU A 109 -12.30 16.94 1.01
C LEU A 109 -11.00 17.61 0.54
N SER A 110 -9.93 16.83 0.38
CA SER A 110 -8.66 17.30 -0.20
C SER A 110 -8.71 17.37 -1.72
N ASP A 111 -9.46 16.47 -2.36
CA ASP A 111 -9.63 16.41 -3.81
C ASP A 111 -10.96 15.75 -4.20
N SER A 112 -11.88 16.54 -4.74
CA SER A 112 -13.24 16.06 -5.08
C SER A 112 -13.27 15.12 -6.29
N ARG A 113 -12.17 14.99 -7.04
CA ARG A 113 -12.09 14.12 -8.22
C ARG A 113 -12.29 12.64 -7.91
N TYR A 114 -11.99 12.24 -6.67
CA TYR A 114 -12.29 10.90 -6.17
C TYR A 114 -13.80 10.62 -6.15
N LEU A 115 -14.65 11.62 -5.85
CA LEU A 115 -16.11 11.42 -5.81
C LEU A 115 -16.79 11.65 -7.15
N THR A 116 -16.14 12.34 -8.08
CA THR A 116 -16.65 12.57 -9.43
C THR A 116 -16.21 11.49 -10.42
N SER A 117 -15.52 10.44 -9.94
CA SER A 117 -15.09 9.29 -10.77
C SER A 117 -14.25 9.73 -11.97
N ASP A 118 -13.33 10.68 -11.76
CA ASP A 118 -12.48 11.17 -12.84
C ASP A 118 -11.64 10.02 -13.45
N PRO A 119 -11.67 9.81 -14.78
CA PRO A 119 -11.02 8.67 -15.41
C PRO A 119 -9.50 8.67 -15.25
N PHE A 120 -8.87 9.84 -15.13
CA PHE A 120 -7.43 9.91 -14.88
C PHE A 120 -7.11 9.40 -13.46
N VAL A 121 -7.87 9.83 -12.46
CA VAL A 121 -7.75 9.32 -11.09
C VAL A 121 -7.96 7.81 -11.06
N VAL A 122 -9.05 7.31 -11.64
CA VAL A 122 -9.33 5.86 -11.70
C VAL A 122 -8.22 5.09 -12.40
N CYS A 123 -7.64 5.61 -13.49
CA CYS A 123 -6.52 4.96 -14.17
C CYS A 123 -5.23 4.91 -13.33
N VAL A 124 -4.89 5.99 -12.62
CA VAL A 124 -3.70 6.02 -11.76
C VAL A 124 -3.86 5.06 -10.58
N GLU A 125 -5.03 5.05 -9.94
CA GLU A 125 -5.35 4.13 -8.85
C GLU A 125 -5.44 2.66 -9.33
N ALA A 126 -5.86 2.43 -10.58
CA ALA A 126 -5.79 1.08 -11.16
C ALA A 126 -4.35 0.64 -11.44
N LEU A 127 -3.46 1.57 -11.82
CA LEU A 127 -2.04 1.26 -12.05
C LEU A 127 -1.31 0.92 -10.75
N SER A 128 -1.61 1.59 -9.64
CA SER A 128 -1.04 1.27 -8.33
C SER A 128 -1.47 -0.13 -7.87
N VAL A 129 -2.74 -0.49 -8.05
CA VAL A 129 -3.29 -1.84 -7.77
C VAL A 129 -2.62 -2.92 -8.63
N VAL A 130 -2.53 -2.70 -9.95
CA VAL A 130 -2.14 -3.75 -10.91
C VAL A 130 -0.63 -3.93 -11.03
N ARG A 131 0.17 -2.86 -10.92
CA ARG A 131 1.59 -2.91 -11.35
C ARG A 131 2.63 -2.73 -10.25
N LEU A 132 2.32 -2.08 -9.12
CA LEU A 132 3.37 -1.54 -8.25
C LEU A 132 3.56 -2.24 -6.90
N PHE A 133 2.55 -2.88 -6.31
CA PHE A 133 2.66 -3.37 -4.92
C PHE A 133 2.29 -4.85 -4.68
N CYS A 134 1.40 -5.44 -5.47
CA CYS A 134 1.00 -6.85 -5.26
C CYS A 134 2.14 -7.86 -5.57
N PRO A 135 2.90 -7.77 -6.68
CA PRO A 135 3.96 -8.74 -7.00
C PRO A 135 5.29 -8.50 -6.25
N SER A 136 5.66 -7.22 -6.07
CA SER A 136 6.92 -6.77 -5.48
C SER A 136 7.08 -7.17 -4.00
N SER A 137 5.98 -7.24 -3.26
CA SER A 137 5.95 -7.66 -1.86
C SER A 137 6.23 -9.16 -1.68
N VAL A 138 5.75 -10.00 -2.61
CA VAL A 138 5.97 -11.46 -2.60
C VAL A 138 7.41 -11.82 -3.00
N LEU A 139 8.00 -11.05 -3.92
CA LEU A 139 9.38 -11.23 -4.39
C LEU A 139 10.43 -10.78 -3.37
N SER A 140 10.18 -9.74 -2.58
CA SER A 140 11.13 -9.30 -1.55
C SER A 140 11.28 -10.32 -0.41
N VAL A 141 10.22 -11.07 -0.08
CA VAL A 141 10.25 -12.12 0.95
C VAL A 141 11.03 -13.35 0.48
N THR A 142 10.98 -13.67 -0.82
CA THR A 142 11.61 -14.88 -1.38
C THR A 142 13.05 -14.64 -1.85
N SER A 143 13.40 -13.42 -2.29
CA SER A 143 14.68 -13.11 -2.95
C SER A 143 15.76 -12.51 -2.03
N THR A 144 15.56 -12.48 -0.71
CA THR A 144 16.67 -12.19 0.21
C THR A 144 17.68 -13.34 0.18
N ARG A 145 18.58 -13.28 -0.79
CA ARG A 145 19.69 -14.22 -0.97
C ARG A 145 20.42 -14.32 0.37
N PRO A 146 20.59 -15.51 0.96
CA PRO A 146 21.42 -15.62 2.15
C PRO A 146 22.78 -15.04 1.79
N ALA A 147 23.24 -14.06 2.58
CA ALA A 147 24.59 -13.53 2.47
C ALA A 147 25.52 -14.74 2.53
N GLY A 148 26.12 -15.07 1.39
CA GLY A 148 26.97 -16.24 1.26
C GLY A 148 28.08 -16.13 2.28
N THR A 149 28.12 -17.07 3.20
CA THR A 149 29.33 -17.43 3.94
C THR A 149 30.38 -17.76 2.88
N GLN A 150 31.24 -16.81 2.54
CA GLN A 150 32.53 -17.15 1.98
C GLN A 150 33.31 -17.77 3.13
N PRO A 151 33.66 -19.08 3.10
CA PRO A 151 34.72 -19.54 3.98
C PRO A 151 35.99 -18.90 3.44
N PHE A 152 36.44 -17.81 4.06
CA PHE A 152 37.81 -17.37 3.90
C PHE A 152 38.69 -18.49 4.47
N GLY A 153 39.08 -19.41 3.59
CA GLY A 153 40.17 -20.33 3.85
C GLY A 153 41.42 -19.52 4.19
N PRO A 154 42.22 -19.93 5.17
CA PRO A 154 43.43 -19.20 5.52
C PRO A 154 44.43 -19.31 4.35
N LEU A 155 44.60 -18.21 3.61
CA LEU A 155 45.79 -18.02 2.77
C LEU A 155 46.99 -17.87 3.71
N GLY A 156 47.88 -18.86 3.74
CA GLY A 156 49.17 -18.66 4.39
C GLY A 156 49.94 -19.89 4.85
N ALA A 157 49.78 -21.08 4.27
CA ALA A 157 50.76 -22.14 4.47
C ALA A 157 51.87 -22.01 3.41
N LYS A 158 52.98 -21.36 3.80
CA LYS A 158 54.23 -21.36 3.03
C LYS A 158 54.62 -22.81 2.75
N ARG A 159 54.72 -23.15 1.47
CA ARG A 159 55.26 -24.42 0.98
C ARG A 159 56.77 -24.42 1.30
N ALA A 160 57.14 -24.94 2.46
CA ALA A 160 58.53 -25.24 2.78
C ALA A 160 58.90 -26.55 2.06
N THR A 161 59.61 -26.40 0.94
CA THR A 161 60.26 -27.51 0.24
C THR A 161 61.39 -28.02 1.12
N THR A 162 61.11 -29.01 1.98
CA THR A 162 62.14 -29.80 2.65
C THR A 162 62.56 -30.93 1.70
N MET A 163 63.70 -30.73 1.06
CA MET A 163 64.44 -31.73 0.29
C MET A 163 64.91 -32.84 1.24
N GLN A 164 64.17 -33.94 1.30
CA GLN A 164 64.63 -35.17 1.96
C GLN A 164 65.51 -35.94 0.97
N ILE A 165 66.82 -35.76 1.12
CA ILE A 165 67.83 -36.63 0.52
C ILE A 165 67.75 -37.98 1.24
N ARG A 166 67.43 -39.03 0.49
CA ARG A 166 67.58 -40.41 0.93
C ARG A 166 68.38 -41.15 -0.14
N LEU A 167 69.66 -41.43 0.12
CA LEU A 167 70.16 -42.77 0.49
C LEU A 167 71.71 -42.79 0.47
N PRO A 168 72.33 -43.69 1.26
CA PRO A 168 73.71 -44.16 1.06
C PRO A 168 73.87 -44.98 -0.22
#